data_AF-A0A959IL24-F1
#
_entry.id   AF-A0A959IL24-F1
#
_cell.length_a   1.000
_cell.length_b   1.000
_cell.length_c   1.000
_cell.angle_alpha   90.00
_cell.angle_beta   90.00
_cell.angle_gamma   90.00
#
_symmetry.space_group_name_H-M   'P 1'
#
loop_
_entity.id
_entity.type
_entity.pdbx_description
1 polymer ?
#
loop_
_entity_poly.entity_id
_entity_poly.type
_entity_poly.pdbx_seq_one_letter_code
_entity_poly.pdbx_strand_id
1 'polypeptide(L)'
;MIKRSALLLIGLMVLQPVFGQNSDQDKLREAKLFFGHQRYSEALSILSSSRQLSRFDEEARFLIAVCQYQVNKLDDAYRNLVALTKEDESPYPECWLYLGKIFHAQHRFKEASDHYKI
;
A
#
# COMPACT_ATOMS: atom_id res chain seq x y z
N MET A 1 -27.58 1.51 47.64
CA MET A 1 -26.71 0.31 47.61
C MET A 1 -26.36 0.00 46.16
N ILE A 2 -25.49 0.83 45.55
CA ILE A 2 -25.05 0.70 44.16
C ILE A 2 -23.63 0.17 44.25
N LYS A 3 -23.39 -1.08 43.84
CA LYS A 3 -22.07 -1.66 43.50
C LYS A 3 -22.22 -3.17 43.36
N ARG A 4 -22.40 -3.65 42.13
CA ARG A 4 -22.04 -5.02 41.69
C ARG A 4 -22.25 -5.25 40.20
N SER A 5 -23.11 -4.46 39.54
CA SER A 5 -23.42 -4.64 38.12
C SER A 5 -22.41 -4.06 37.13
N ALA A 6 -21.38 -3.34 37.61
CA ALA A 6 -20.42 -2.66 36.73
C ALA A 6 -19.22 -3.53 36.32
N LEU A 7 -19.05 -4.74 36.88
CA LEU A 7 -17.86 -5.55 36.61
C LEU A 7 -17.99 -6.54 35.44
N LEU A 8 -19.20 -6.71 34.88
CA LEU A 8 -19.47 -7.72 33.85
C LEU A 8 -19.27 -7.24 32.41
N LEU A 9 -18.94 -5.95 32.19
CA LEU A 9 -18.80 -5.37 30.85
C LEU A 9 -17.36 -5.24 30.35
N ILE A 10 -16.35 -5.52 31.18
CA ILE A 10 -14.94 -5.35 30.81
C ILE A 10 -14.32 -6.65 30.24
N GLY A 11 -14.98 -7.80 30.39
CA GLY A 11 -14.45 -9.11 29.98
C GLY A 11 -14.67 -9.50 28.51
N LEU A 12 -15.45 -8.75 27.73
CA LEU A 12 -15.92 -9.16 26.40
C LEU A 12 -15.35 -8.31 25.25
N MET A 13 -14.08 -7.88 25.34
CA MET A 13 -13.48 -7.01 24.31
C MET A 13 -12.08 -7.45 23.81
N VAL A 14 -11.65 -8.69 24.08
CA VAL A 14 -10.28 -9.13 23.67
C VAL A 14 -10.28 -10.36 22.74
N LEU A 15 -11.43 -10.91 22.37
CA LEU A 15 -11.51 -11.94 21.31
C LEU A 15 -11.71 -11.28 19.95
N GLN A 16 -10.74 -10.49 19.51
CA GLN A 16 -10.59 -10.18 18.09
C GLN A 16 -9.74 -11.29 17.46
N PRO A 17 -10.10 -11.78 16.25
CA PRO A 17 -9.42 -12.91 15.65
C PRO A 17 -8.01 -12.51 15.19
N VAL A 18 -6.99 -12.97 15.92
CA VAL A 18 -5.56 -12.81 15.57
C VAL A 18 -5.18 -13.52 14.26
N PHE A 19 -6.09 -14.32 13.69
CA PHE A 19 -5.87 -15.12 12.48
C PHE A 19 -5.67 -14.31 11.18
N GLY A 20 -6.15 -13.07 11.10
CA GLY A 20 -5.99 -12.25 9.89
C GLY A 20 -4.58 -11.68 9.70
N GLN A 21 -3.98 -11.16 10.78
CA GLN A 21 -2.71 -10.44 10.74
C GLN A 21 -1.55 -11.32 10.29
N ASN A 22 -1.49 -12.58 10.76
CA ASN A 22 -0.45 -13.51 10.33
C ASN A 22 -0.54 -13.80 8.83
N SER A 23 -1.75 -13.98 8.30
CA SER A 23 -1.94 -14.28 6.88
C SER A 23 -1.58 -13.11 5.95
N ASP A 24 -1.84 -11.87 6.38
CA ASP A 24 -1.50 -10.68 5.59
C ASP A 24 0.01 -10.42 5.58
N GLN A 25 0.68 -10.62 6.72
CA GLN A 25 2.14 -10.52 6.81
C GLN A 25 2.83 -11.60 5.96
N ASP A 26 2.29 -12.81 5.93
CA ASP A 26 2.81 -13.87 5.06
C ASP A 26 2.64 -13.52 3.58
N LYS A 27 1.47 -13.00 3.18
CA LYS A 27 1.23 -12.50 1.82
C LYS A 27 2.17 -11.36 1.44
N LEU A 28 2.40 -10.39 2.33
CA LEU A 28 3.33 -9.29 2.08
C LEU A 28 4.75 -9.82 1.88
N ARG A 29 5.20 -10.75 2.72
CA ARG A 29 6.52 -11.39 2.59
C ARG A 29 6.65 -12.13 1.27
N GLU A 30 5.65 -12.93 0.91
CA GLU A 30 5.61 -13.66 -0.35
C GLU A 30 5.65 -12.70 -1.55
N ALA A 31 4.82 -11.66 -1.55
CA ALA A 31 4.81 -10.65 -2.61
C ALA A 31 6.17 -9.94 -2.75
N LYS A 32 6.88 -9.67 -1.65
CA LYS A 32 8.23 -9.09 -1.68
C LYS A 32 9.25 -10.01 -2.33
N LEU A 33 9.11 -11.32 -2.21
CA LEU A 33 9.95 -12.28 -2.94
C LEU A 33 9.69 -12.19 -4.45
N PHE A 34 8.43 -12.22 -4.88
CA PHE A 34 8.08 -12.04 -6.29
C PHE A 34 8.56 -10.68 -6.83
N PHE A 35 8.40 -9.61 -6.06
CA PHE A 35 8.87 -8.28 -6.40
C PHE A 35 10.40 -8.25 -6.60
N GLY A 36 11.16 -8.83 -5.67
CA GLY A 36 12.63 -8.94 -5.78
C GLY A 36 13.10 -9.73 -7.00
N HIS A 37 12.29 -10.68 -7.46
CA HIS A 37 12.50 -11.43 -8.70
C HIS A 37 11.90 -10.77 -9.95
N GLN A 38 11.45 -9.51 -9.87
CA GLN A 38 10.82 -8.76 -10.96
C GLN A 38 9.53 -9.39 -11.52
N ARG A 39 8.91 -10.29 -10.75
CA ARG A 39 7.64 -10.95 -11.06
C ARG A 39 6.47 -10.08 -10.58
N TYR A 40 6.34 -8.92 -11.21
CA TYR A 40 5.46 -7.84 -10.75
C TYR A 40 3.97 -8.20 -10.85
N SER A 41 3.57 -8.99 -11.84
CA SER A 41 2.18 -9.45 -11.99
C SER A 41 1.76 -10.35 -10.82
N GLU A 42 2.63 -11.28 -10.41
CA GLU A 42 2.39 -12.18 -9.27
C GLU A 42 2.40 -11.43 -7.95
N ALA A 43 3.38 -10.53 -7.74
CA ALA A 43 3.42 -9.67 -6.57
C ALA A 43 2.13 -8.84 -6.43
N LEU A 44 1.70 -8.21 -7.53
CA LEU A 44 0.47 -7.43 -7.58
C LEU A 44 -0.77 -8.27 -7.24
N SER A 45 -0.85 -9.49 -7.77
CA SER A 45 -1.96 -10.42 -7.50
C SER A 45 -2.06 -10.76 -6.01
N ILE A 46 -0.93 -11.11 -5.38
CA ILE A 46 -0.89 -11.48 -3.95
C ILE A 46 -1.28 -10.31 -3.07
N LEU A 47 -0.68 -9.13 -3.30
CA LEU A 47 -0.97 -7.92 -2.51
C LEU A 47 -2.44 -7.49 -2.67
N SER A 48 -2.98 -7.56 -3.88
CA SER A 48 -4.38 -7.19 -4.16
C SER A 48 -5.40 -8.20 -3.62
N SER A 49 -4.98 -9.43 -3.31
CA SER A 49 -5.85 -10.47 -2.72
C SER A 49 -6.22 -10.18 -1.26
N SER A 50 -5.54 -9.24 -0.60
CA SER A 50 -5.84 -8.81 0.76
C SER A 50 -6.38 -7.39 0.77
N ARG A 51 -7.59 -7.22 1.31
CA ARG A 51 -8.16 -5.89 1.54
C ARG A 51 -7.37 -5.10 2.58
N GLN A 52 -6.77 -5.78 3.56
CA GLN A 52 -5.98 -5.13 4.58
C GLN A 52 -4.73 -4.51 3.97
N LEU A 53 -3.97 -5.31 3.21
CA LEU A 53 -2.77 -4.84 2.51
C LEU A 53 -3.07 -3.74 1.50
N SER A 54 -4.07 -3.96 0.64
CA SER A 54 -4.38 -3.01 -0.45
C SER A 54 -4.95 -1.67 -0.01
N ARG A 55 -5.50 -1.55 1.22
CA ARG A 55 -6.15 -0.32 1.68
C ARG A 55 -5.46 0.38 2.83
N PHE A 56 -4.80 -0.36 3.71
CA PHE A 56 -4.37 0.19 5.00
C PHE A 56 -2.88 0.01 5.28
N ASP A 57 -2.20 -0.91 4.60
CA ASP A 57 -0.77 -1.11 4.75
C ASP A 57 0.00 -0.23 3.74
N GLU A 58 0.78 0.72 4.24
CA GLU A 58 1.46 1.71 3.39
C GLU A 58 2.56 1.08 2.51
N GLU A 59 3.31 0.11 3.04
CA GLU A 59 4.34 -0.61 2.29
C GLU A 59 3.71 -1.40 1.15
N ALA A 60 2.66 -2.15 1.46
CA ALA A 60 1.92 -2.92 0.45
C ALA A 60 1.31 -2.00 -0.61
N ARG A 61 0.72 -0.87 -0.23
CA ARG A 61 0.19 0.13 -1.17
C ARG A 61 1.26 0.69 -2.08
N PHE A 62 2.44 1.00 -1.54
CA PHE A 62 3.58 1.44 -2.35
C PHE A 62 4.01 0.35 -3.34
N LEU A 63 4.20 -0.89 -2.87
CA LEU A 63 4.57 -2.02 -3.73
C LEU A 63 3.53 -2.32 -4.81
N ILE A 64 2.23 -2.22 -4.49
CA ILE A 64 1.13 -2.31 -5.47
C ILE A 64 1.32 -1.27 -6.56
N ALA A 65 1.56 -0.01 -6.19
CA ALA A 65 1.70 1.08 -7.14
C ALA A 65 2.92 0.91 -8.06
N VAL A 66 4.06 0.46 -7.50
CA VAL A 66 5.25 0.13 -8.28
C VAL A 66 4.99 -1.05 -9.21
N CYS A 67 4.34 -2.12 -8.74
CA CYS A 67 3.99 -3.25 -9.60
C CYS A 67 3.07 -2.81 -10.74
N GLN A 68 2.05 -1.98 -10.46
CA GLN A 68 1.16 -1.41 -11.47
C GLN A 68 1.94 -0.62 -12.52
N TYR A 69 2.90 0.21 -12.11
CA TYR A 69 3.78 0.92 -13.05
C TYR A 69 4.55 -0.07 -13.95
N GLN A 70 5.17 -1.09 -13.36
CA GLN A 70 5.98 -2.08 -14.10
C GLN A 70 5.15 -2.90 -15.09
N VAL A 71 3.87 -3.18 -14.79
CA VAL A 71 2.95 -3.87 -15.70
C VAL A 71 2.14 -2.91 -16.60
N ASN A 72 2.60 -1.67 -16.73
CA ASN A 72 2.02 -0.61 -17.59
C ASN A 72 0.56 -0.22 -17.25
N LYS A 73 0.13 -0.42 -16.00
CA LYS A 73 -1.14 0.11 -15.46
C LYS A 73 -0.93 1.51 -14.89
N LEU A 74 -0.55 2.44 -15.75
CA LEU A 74 -0.07 3.77 -15.35
C LEU A 74 -1.12 4.59 -14.58
N ASP A 75 -2.40 4.50 -14.94
CA ASP A 75 -3.47 5.23 -14.25
C ASP A 75 -3.72 4.70 -12.84
N ASP A 76 -3.64 3.37 -12.65
CA ASP A 76 -3.76 2.76 -11.32
C ASP A 76 -2.57 3.13 -10.44
N ALA A 77 -1.36 3.06 -11.01
CA ALA A 77 -0.14 3.44 -10.31
C ALA A 77 -0.20 4.89 -9.86
N TYR A 78 -0.60 5.80 -10.76
CA TYR A 78 -0.76 7.22 -10.46
C TYR A 78 -1.71 7.46 -9.29
N ARG A 79 -2.90 6.85 -9.32
CA ARG A 79 -3.89 7.00 -8.23
C ARG A 79 -3.34 6.56 -6.87
N ASN A 80 -2.62 5.43 -6.83
CA ASN A 80 -2.07 4.91 -5.58
C ASN A 80 -0.90 5.77 -5.08
N LEU A 81 -0.02 6.23 -5.96
CA LEU A 81 1.11 7.08 -5.60
C LEU A 81 0.67 8.44 -5.07
N VAL A 82 -0.29 9.11 -5.74
CA VAL A 82 -0.84 10.39 -5.25
C VAL A 82 -1.49 10.23 -3.88
N ALA A 83 -2.15 9.09 -3.62
CA ALA A 83 -2.74 8.80 -2.32
C ALA A 83 -1.71 8.47 -1.22
N LEU A 84 -0.45 8.25 -1.57
CA LEU A 84 0.68 8.04 -0.64
C LEU A 84 1.51 9.31 -0.42
N THR A 85 1.31 10.34 -1.25
CA THR A 85 2.03 11.63 -1.17
C THR A 85 1.11 12.77 -0.74
N LYS A 86 0.01 12.45 -0.04
CA LYS A 86 -0.95 13.47 0.40
C LYS A 86 -0.28 14.36 1.47
N GLU A 87 -0.53 15.67 1.41
CA GLU A 87 0.06 16.66 2.33
C GLU A 87 1.58 16.82 2.21
N ASP A 88 2.15 16.44 1.06
CA ASP A 88 3.59 16.48 0.76
C ASP A 88 4.46 15.63 1.71
N GLU A 89 3.83 14.77 2.51
CA GLU A 89 4.46 13.82 3.40
C GLU A 89 4.23 12.41 2.86
N SER A 90 5.31 11.73 2.45
CA SER A 90 5.27 10.31 2.07
C SER A 90 6.31 9.54 2.87
N PRO A 91 5.95 8.39 3.46
CA PRO A 91 6.94 7.48 4.04
C PRO A 91 7.87 6.87 2.98
N TYR A 92 7.50 7.01 1.70
CA TYR A 92 8.27 6.53 0.54
C TYR A 92 8.56 7.69 -0.42
N PRO A 93 9.72 8.38 -0.28
CA PRO A 93 10.12 9.46 -1.19
C PRO A 93 10.17 9.02 -2.67
N GLU A 94 10.41 7.73 -2.92
CA GLU A 94 10.38 7.12 -4.26
C GLU A 94 9.03 7.29 -4.97
N CYS A 95 7.95 7.58 -4.24
CA CYS A 95 6.67 7.90 -4.85
C CYS A 95 6.78 9.04 -5.87
N TRP A 96 7.54 10.10 -5.56
CA TRP A 96 7.74 11.24 -6.44
C TRP A 96 8.50 10.86 -7.72
N LEU A 97 9.51 9.99 -7.59
CA LEU A 97 10.23 9.44 -8.74
C LEU A 97 9.29 8.67 -9.67
N TYR A 98 8.41 7.82 -9.13
CA TYR A 98 7.46 7.06 -9.95
C TYR A 98 6.38 7.97 -10.57
N LEU A 99 5.91 8.99 -9.87
CA LEU A 99 5.00 9.99 -10.44
C LEU A 99 5.67 10.72 -11.62
N GLY A 100 6.93 11.13 -11.48
CA GLY A 100 7.71 11.71 -12.56
C GLY A 100 7.84 10.79 -13.77
N LYS A 101 8.13 9.50 -13.53
CA LYS A 101 8.18 8.46 -14.59
C LYS A 101 6.85 8.28 -15.30
N ILE A 102 5.74 8.28 -14.57
CA ILE A 102 4.39 8.18 -15.15
C ILE A 102 4.10 9.39 -16.05
N PHE A 103 4.34 10.61 -15.56
CA PHE A 103 4.15 11.81 -16.38
C PHE A 103 5.05 11.79 -17.61
N HIS A 104 6.29 11.33 -17.48
CA HIS A 104 7.19 11.18 -18.61
C HIS A 104 6.65 10.19 -19.65
N ALA A 105 6.17 9.03 -19.22
CA ALA A 105 5.56 8.03 -20.10
C ALA A 105 4.28 8.55 -20.80
N GLN A 106 3.58 9.50 -20.18
CA GLN A 106 2.42 10.18 -20.74
C GLN A 106 2.76 11.41 -21.59
N HIS A 107 4.04 11.66 -21.90
CA HIS A 107 4.54 12.85 -22.61
C HIS A 107 4.25 14.19 -21.91
N ARG A 108 3.95 14.15 -20.60
CA ARG A 108 3.70 15.32 -19.75
C ARG A 108 5.01 15.80 -19.15
N PHE A 109 5.94 16.19 -20.02
CA PHE A 109 7.34 16.44 -19.63
C PHE A 109 7.52 17.56 -18.60
N LYS A 110 6.66 18.58 -18.63
CA LYS A 110 6.69 19.66 -17.64
C LYS A 110 6.43 19.09 -16.24
N GLU A 111 5.36 18.32 -16.08
CA GLU A 111 4.96 17.74 -14.80
C GLU A 111 5.96 16.68 -14.33
N ALA A 112 6.52 15.91 -15.27
CA ALA A 112 7.63 15.02 -14.98
C ALA A 112 8.84 15.76 -14.39
N SER A 113 9.22 16.89 -14.99
CA SER A 113 10.35 17.69 -14.49
C SER A 113 10.08 18.29 -13.11
N ASP A 114 8.84 18.63 -12.79
CA ASP A 114 8.48 19.15 -11.47
C ASP A 114 8.70 18.06 -10.40
N HIS A 115 8.43 16.79 -10.73
CA HIS A 115 8.59 15.65 -9.81
C HIS A 115 10.02 15.13 -9.68
N TYR A 116 10.85 15.25 -10.72
CA TYR A 116 12.26 14.80 -10.66
C TYR A 116 13.19 15.72 -9.86
N LYS A 117 12.70 16.89 -9.44
CA LYS A 117 13.48 17.88 -8.69
C LYS A 117 13.24 17.82 -7.18
N ILE A 118 12.29 16.99 -6.75
CA ILE A 118 12.00 16.68 -5.34
C ILE A 118 13.05 15.68 -4.85
#